data_AF-A0A556U4W7-F1
#
_entry.id   AF-A0A556U4W7-F1
#
_cell.length_a   1.000
_cell.length_b   1.000
_cell.length_c   1.000
_cell.angle_alpha   90.00
_cell.angle_beta   90.00
_cell.angle_gamma   90.00
#
_symmetry.space_group_name_H-M   'P 1'
#
loop_
_entity.id
_entity.type
_entity.pdbx_description
1 polymer ?
#
loop_
_entity_poly.entity_id
_entity_poly.type
_entity_poly.pdbx_seq_one_letter_code
_entity_poly.pdbx_strand_id
1 'polypeptide(L)'
;MKGHLLGIMSGKPVCVSDFEHQAKRILPKAVFDYYYSGADQQESLADNVAAFKRWRLLPHVLKDVSKVDMSTTVLGQSVSMPVCVAATAMQKMAHPDGETATARACLSAGTGMMLSSWATSTIEEVAEAAPTGLRWMQLYIYKDRALTQSLVRRAEEAGYKGIFVTVDTPYLGKRRNDVRNHFKLPSHLRMANFETPDLAFSSKEGYGEDSGLAVYVAQAIDPTLKWEDIAWLKRITSLPVVVKGILRAEDAREALKYGVDGILVSNHGARQLDCVPATIDALPEIVEAVGDRAEVYLDGGIRTGTDVLKALVLGAKAVFVGRPILWGLACEGEKGVSDVLQLLREELHLALALTGVIKSENPGCEAKRIKFGQQESIQFEPHNKKQTPEDTEAMLILDNGNSNLSLQPLTRYRNGKPVVMQEGMQVFPTSPFKLPGVIGHKERVDRANILPRATSSCESHTFAEGTAEGLTSLALLANIKSFSKQLVAEETQKGSKIQRSHPHLDDTE
;
A
#
# COMPACT_ATOMS: atom_id res chain seq x y z
N MET A 1 15.03 35.17 -37.24
CA MET A 1 14.11 34.18 -36.63
C MET A 1 14.84 33.46 -35.52
N LYS A 2 14.24 33.28 -34.34
CA LYS A 2 14.66 32.30 -33.31
C LYS A 2 13.38 31.76 -32.66
N GLY A 3 12.96 30.57 -33.06
CA GLY A 3 11.79 29.91 -32.49
C GLY A 3 12.15 29.23 -31.18
N HIS A 4 11.58 29.67 -30.06
CA HIS A 4 11.69 28.95 -28.80
C HIS A 4 10.70 27.77 -28.79
N LEU A 5 11.19 26.58 -29.16
CA LEU A 5 10.55 25.31 -28.83
C LEU A 5 10.72 25.01 -27.34
N LEU A 6 10.10 25.84 -26.48
CA LEU A 6 9.84 25.50 -25.09
C LEU A 6 8.65 24.52 -25.09
N GLY A 7 8.96 23.23 -24.99
CA GLY A 7 7.95 22.18 -24.98
C GLY A 7 6.97 22.38 -23.82
N ILE A 8 5.67 22.44 -24.14
CA ILE A 8 4.61 22.58 -23.15
C ILE A 8 4.58 21.30 -22.32
N MET A 9 4.92 21.40 -21.02
CA MET A 9 4.77 20.28 -20.09
C MET A 9 3.28 19.97 -19.94
N SER A 10 2.87 18.74 -20.27
CA SER A 10 1.46 18.37 -20.42
C SER A 10 0.65 18.35 -19.12
N GLY A 11 1.30 18.31 -17.96
CA GLY A 11 0.66 18.26 -16.63
C GLY A 11 -0.07 16.96 -16.29
N LYS A 12 -0.45 16.17 -17.30
CA LYS A 12 -1.14 14.88 -17.14
C LYS A 12 -0.22 13.86 -16.42
N PRO A 13 -0.73 13.13 -15.41
CA PRO A 13 -0.12 11.90 -14.92
C PRO A 13 0.26 10.91 -16.03
N VAL A 14 1.42 10.29 -15.91
CA VAL A 14 1.87 9.20 -16.81
C VAL A 14 2.14 7.89 -16.07
N CYS A 15 2.11 7.90 -14.74
CA CYS A 15 2.18 6.71 -13.89
C CYS A 15 1.37 6.89 -12.59
N VAL A 16 1.10 5.79 -11.88
CA VAL A 16 0.31 5.80 -10.64
C VAL A 16 0.93 6.67 -9.52
N SER A 17 2.25 6.82 -9.48
CA SER A 17 2.89 7.71 -8.50
C SER A 17 2.65 9.21 -8.77
N ASP A 18 2.34 9.61 -10.01
CA ASP A 18 2.00 11.01 -10.29
C ASP A 18 0.66 11.38 -9.65
N PHE A 19 -0.33 10.47 -9.72
CA PHE A 19 -1.60 10.60 -8.99
C PHE A 19 -1.36 10.65 -7.47
N GLU A 20 -0.46 9.83 -6.92
CA GLU A 20 -0.12 9.88 -5.48
C GLU A 20 0.48 11.24 -5.09
N HIS A 21 1.38 11.80 -5.91
CA HIS A 21 1.96 13.12 -5.71
C HIS A 21 0.95 14.28 -5.88
N GLN A 22 0.00 14.16 -6.81
CA GLN A 22 -1.07 15.15 -7.00
C GLN A 22 -2.10 15.10 -5.88
N ALA A 23 -2.60 13.91 -5.51
CA ALA A 23 -3.52 13.71 -4.39
C ALA A 23 -2.95 14.26 -3.07
N LYS A 24 -1.64 14.10 -2.83
CA LYS A 24 -0.93 14.68 -1.67
C LYS A 24 -0.94 16.22 -1.61
N ARG A 25 -1.15 16.89 -2.75
CA ARG A 25 -1.25 18.36 -2.85
C ARG A 25 -2.69 18.88 -2.80
N ILE A 26 -3.66 18.01 -3.08
CA ILE A 26 -5.10 18.36 -3.16
C ILE A 26 -5.81 18.03 -1.84
N LEU A 27 -5.54 16.85 -1.26
CA LEU A 27 -6.23 16.36 -0.08
C LEU A 27 -5.78 17.07 1.21
N PRO A 28 -6.70 17.34 2.16
CA PRO A 28 -6.33 17.75 3.51
C PRO A 28 -5.38 16.73 4.16
N LYS A 29 -4.36 17.21 4.90
CA LYS A 29 -3.30 16.36 5.48
C LYS A 29 -3.85 15.11 6.19
N ALA A 30 -4.86 15.27 7.06
CA ALA A 30 -5.44 14.15 7.81
C ALA A 30 -6.09 13.08 6.90
N VAL A 31 -6.65 13.47 5.76
CA VAL A 31 -7.25 12.56 4.77
C VAL A 31 -6.17 11.86 3.95
N PHE A 32 -5.17 12.60 3.45
CA PHE A 32 -4.04 11.99 2.74
C PHE A 32 -3.31 11.00 3.65
N ASP A 33 -2.95 11.41 4.87
CA ASP A 33 -2.27 10.56 5.84
C ASP A 33 -3.10 9.32 6.17
N TYR A 34 -4.41 9.46 6.38
CA TYR A 34 -5.30 8.32 6.64
C TYR A 34 -5.24 7.29 5.52
N TYR A 35 -5.30 7.71 4.26
CA TYR A 35 -5.22 6.78 3.11
C TYR A 35 -3.81 6.23 2.90
N TYR A 36 -2.78 7.06 3.07
CA TYR A 36 -1.38 6.71 2.82
C TYR A 36 -0.84 5.72 3.85
N SER A 37 -1.06 6.00 5.14
CA SER A 37 -0.31 5.38 6.25
C SER A 37 -0.40 3.86 6.31
N GLY A 38 0.63 3.25 6.88
CA GLY A 38 0.64 1.87 7.34
C GLY A 38 0.44 1.77 8.85
N ALA A 39 0.61 0.57 9.39
CA ALA A 39 0.78 0.36 10.83
C ALA A 39 2.20 0.78 11.29
N ASP A 40 2.32 1.19 12.55
CA ASP A 40 3.55 1.45 13.30
C ASP A 40 4.75 2.12 12.60
N GLN A 41 5.75 1.34 12.16
CA GLN A 41 6.96 1.86 11.48
C GLN A 41 6.76 1.93 9.96
N GLN A 42 5.74 1.22 9.46
CA GLN A 42 5.37 1.05 8.06
C GLN A 42 6.40 0.22 7.28
N GLU A 43 7.07 -0.73 7.96
CA GLU A 43 8.03 -1.65 7.36
C GLU A 43 7.38 -2.50 6.27
N SER A 44 6.24 -3.13 6.57
CA SER A 44 5.48 -3.90 5.59
C SER A 44 4.89 -3.04 4.47
N LEU A 45 4.71 -1.73 4.68
CA LEU A 45 4.24 -0.80 3.64
C LEU A 45 5.33 -0.51 2.62
N ALA A 46 6.56 -0.28 3.09
CA ALA A 46 7.73 -0.15 2.24
C ALA A 46 8.04 -1.48 1.53
N ASP A 47 8.02 -2.59 2.27
CA ASP A 47 8.39 -3.89 1.72
C ASP A 47 7.39 -4.40 0.68
N ASN A 48 6.08 -4.15 0.87
CA ASN A 48 5.05 -4.39 -0.15
C ASN A 48 5.43 -3.83 -1.53
N VAL A 49 6.10 -2.69 -1.61
CA VAL A 49 6.55 -2.07 -2.88
C VAL A 49 7.99 -2.50 -3.25
N ALA A 50 8.84 -2.79 -2.27
CA ALA A 50 10.21 -3.26 -2.52
C ALA A 50 10.26 -4.71 -3.04
N ALA A 51 9.35 -5.58 -2.59
CA ALA A 51 9.30 -6.99 -2.94
C ALA A 51 9.11 -7.22 -4.45
N PHE A 52 8.23 -6.46 -5.11
CA PHE A 52 8.07 -6.50 -6.57
C PHE A 52 9.33 -6.10 -7.37
N LYS A 53 10.39 -5.57 -6.72
CA LYS A 53 11.71 -5.29 -7.31
C LYS A 53 12.72 -6.42 -7.08
N ARG A 54 12.44 -7.35 -6.15
CA ARG A 54 13.20 -8.59 -5.92
C ARG A 54 12.89 -9.63 -7.00
N TRP A 55 11.64 -9.69 -7.47
CA TRP A 55 11.21 -10.57 -8.55
C TRP A 55 11.53 -10.00 -9.93
N ARG A 56 12.20 -10.80 -10.78
CA ARG A 56 12.53 -10.47 -12.17
C ARG A 56 11.83 -11.41 -13.14
N LEU A 57 11.18 -10.83 -14.14
CA LEU A 57 10.54 -11.54 -15.25
C LEU A 57 11.60 -11.97 -16.27
N LEU A 58 11.50 -13.19 -16.78
CA LEU A 58 12.31 -13.70 -17.89
C LEU A 58 11.46 -13.73 -19.18
N PRO A 59 11.72 -12.84 -20.16
CA PRO A 59 10.90 -12.72 -21.35
C PRO A 59 11.19 -13.80 -22.39
N HIS A 60 10.14 -14.38 -22.98
CA HIS A 60 10.27 -15.22 -24.18
C HIS A 60 10.25 -14.34 -25.43
N VAL A 61 11.44 -14.07 -25.99
CA VAL A 61 11.58 -13.32 -27.25
C VAL A 61 11.07 -14.10 -28.47
N LEU A 62 10.83 -13.38 -29.57
CA LEU A 62 10.38 -13.93 -30.87
C LEU A 62 9.04 -14.69 -30.82
N LYS A 63 8.13 -14.22 -29.95
CA LYS A 63 6.70 -14.60 -29.94
C LYS A 63 5.89 -13.59 -30.75
N ASP A 64 4.87 -14.06 -31.47
CA ASP A 64 3.84 -13.16 -32.01
C ASP A 64 2.96 -12.67 -30.86
N VAL A 65 2.99 -11.36 -30.62
CA VAL A 65 2.20 -10.65 -29.61
C VAL A 65 1.34 -9.54 -30.25
N SER A 66 1.02 -9.68 -31.54
CA SER A 66 0.11 -8.79 -32.26
C SER A 66 -1.32 -8.76 -31.70
N LYS A 67 -1.67 -9.76 -30.88
CA LYS A 67 -2.90 -9.83 -30.08
C LYS A 67 -2.55 -10.37 -28.70
N VAL A 68 -2.91 -9.63 -27.66
CA VAL A 68 -2.77 -10.05 -26.25
C VAL A 68 -4.16 -10.04 -25.61
N ASP A 69 -4.58 -11.19 -25.10
CA ASP A 69 -5.84 -11.35 -24.38
C ASP A 69 -5.61 -11.17 -22.86
N MET A 70 -6.15 -10.08 -22.32
CA MET A 70 -6.15 -9.80 -20.89
C MET A 70 -7.45 -10.25 -20.19
N SER A 71 -8.42 -10.82 -20.91
CA SER A 71 -9.64 -11.29 -20.28
C SER A 71 -9.39 -12.49 -19.36
N THR A 72 -10.12 -12.54 -18.25
CA THR A 72 -10.09 -13.63 -17.27
C THR A 72 -11.41 -13.69 -16.49
N THR A 73 -11.53 -14.63 -15.56
CA THR A 73 -12.63 -14.72 -14.60
C THR A 73 -12.18 -14.35 -13.19
N VAL A 74 -13.10 -13.80 -12.40
CA VAL A 74 -13.02 -13.71 -10.93
C VAL A 74 -14.33 -14.22 -10.37
N LEU A 75 -14.31 -15.31 -9.60
CA LEU A 75 -15.51 -16.02 -9.10
C LEU A 75 -16.48 -16.40 -10.23
N GLY A 76 -15.91 -16.87 -11.36
CA GLY A 76 -16.65 -17.19 -12.59
C GLY A 76 -17.25 -15.99 -13.34
N GLN A 77 -17.10 -14.76 -12.84
CA GLN A 77 -17.55 -13.54 -13.51
C GLN A 77 -16.45 -13.01 -14.43
N SER A 78 -16.76 -12.71 -15.68
CA SER A 78 -15.78 -12.22 -16.66
C SER A 78 -15.30 -10.79 -16.36
N VAL A 79 -14.00 -10.56 -16.46
CA VAL A 79 -13.37 -9.23 -16.43
C VAL A 79 -12.44 -9.06 -17.63
N SER A 80 -12.32 -7.83 -18.14
CA SER A 80 -11.51 -7.50 -19.32
C SER A 80 -10.01 -7.35 -19.06
N MET A 81 -9.60 -7.38 -17.79
CA MET A 81 -8.22 -7.39 -17.30
C MET A 81 -8.16 -8.00 -15.90
N PRO A 82 -7.07 -8.67 -15.49
CA PRO A 82 -6.92 -9.28 -14.16
C PRO A 82 -6.59 -8.26 -13.06
N VAL A 83 -7.20 -7.06 -13.13
CA VAL A 83 -6.98 -5.92 -12.23
C VAL A 83 -8.34 -5.40 -11.77
N CYS A 84 -8.67 -5.65 -10.51
CA CYS A 84 -9.91 -5.26 -9.85
C CYS A 84 -9.68 -4.17 -8.79
N VAL A 85 -10.72 -3.48 -8.35
CA VAL A 85 -10.61 -2.45 -7.30
C VAL A 85 -10.79 -3.06 -5.91
N ALA A 86 -9.84 -2.78 -5.01
CA ALA A 86 -9.86 -3.24 -3.63
C ALA A 86 -10.76 -2.36 -2.74
N ALA A 87 -11.38 -2.98 -1.73
CA ALA A 87 -12.16 -2.26 -0.74
C ALA A 87 -11.32 -1.22 0.01
N THR A 88 -11.74 0.04 -0.11
CA THR A 88 -11.15 1.19 0.56
C THR A 88 -12.31 1.98 1.17
N ALA A 89 -12.17 2.36 2.44
CA ALA A 89 -13.23 2.96 3.23
C ALA A 89 -13.35 4.48 3.00
N MET A 90 -14.58 5.00 3.11
CA MET A 90 -14.90 6.42 3.21
C MET A 90 -14.42 7.27 2.03
N GLN A 91 -14.60 6.77 0.79
CA GLN A 91 -14.04 7.37 -0.42
C GLN A 91 -14.51 8.82 -0.70
N LYS A 92 -15.66 9.26 -0.14
CA LYS A 92 -16.13 10.66 -0.27
C LYS A 92 -15.23 11.69 0.41
N MET A 93 -14.27 11.27 1.24
CA MET A 93 -13.20 12.18 1.69
C MET A 93 -12.21 12.52 0.56
N ALA A 94 -12.14 11.73 -0.52
CA ALA A 94 -11.29 11.99 -1.68
C ALA A 94 -12.00 12.83 -2.76
N HIS A 95 -13.26 12.51 -3.06
CA HIS A 95 -14.08 13.21 -4.06
C HIS A 95 -15.58 13.08 -3.71
N PRO A 96 -16.44 14.11 -3.89
CA PRO A 96 -17.84 14.07 -3.45
C PRO A 96 -18.65 12.85 -3.91
N ASP A 97 -18.40 12.34 -5.13
CA ASP A 97 -19.09 11.15 -5.67
C ASP A 97 -18.66 9.83 -5.00
N GLY A 98 -17.46 9.81 -4.41
CA GLY A 98 -16.87 8.68 -3.70
C GLY A 98 -16.99 7.34 -4.42
N GLU A 99 -17.57 6.37 -3.73
CA GLU A 99 -17.75 5.00 -4.20
C GLU A 99 -18.57 4.89 -5.49
N THR A 100 -19.48 5.84 -5.79
CA THR A 100 -20.29 5.80 -7.02
C THR A 100 -19.47 6.12 -8.27
N ALA A 101 -18.52 7.06 -8.18
CA ALA A 101 -17.57 7.36 -9.25
C ALA A 101 -16.63 6.17 -9.51
N THR A 102 -16.14 5.54 -8.44
CA THR A 102 -15.32 4.31 -8.56
C THR A 102 -16.10 3.19 -9.24
N ALA A 103 -17.39 3.00 -8.91
CA ALA A 103 -18.23 1.96 -9.52
C ALA A 103 -18.46 2.19 -11.03
N ARG A 104 -18.75 3.43 -11.45
CA ARG A 104 -18.92 3.78 -12.88
C ARG A 104 -17.62 3.66 -13.68
N ALA A 105 -16.48 4.01 -13.08
CA ALA A 105 -15.17 3.78 -13.67
C ALA A 105 -14.85 2.28 -13.83
N CYS A 106 -15.20 1.44 -12.84
CA CYS A 106 -15.00 -0.02 -12.93
C CYS A 106 -15.87 -0.65 -14.03
N LEU A 107 -17.15 -0.26 -14.11
CA LEU A 107 -18.06 -0.66 -15.18
C LEU A 107 -17.53 -0.25 -16.56
N SER A 108 -17.11 1.01 -16.73
CA SER A 108 -16.54 1.52 -17.98
C SER A 108 -15.23 0.82 -18.37
N ALA A 109 -14.40 0.47 -17.38
CA ALA A 109 -13.19 -0.32 -17.55
C ALA A 109 -13.45 -1.84 -17.64
N GLY A 110 -14.71 -2.30 -17.64
CA GLY A 110 -15.06 -3.73 -17.71
C GLY A 110 -14.32 -4.58 -16.67
N THR A 111 -14.30 -4.13 -15.41
CA THR A 111 -13.69 -4.83 -14.27
C THR A 111 -14.54 -4.70 -13.00
N GLY A 112 -14.21 -5.45 -11.95
CA GLY A 112 -14.99 -5.52 -10.73
C GLY A 112 -14.54 -4.58 -9.61
N MET A 113 -15.51 -4.08 -8.83
CA MET A 113 -15.28 -3.27 -7.63
C MET A 113 -15.61 -4.04 -6.35
N MET A 114 -14.66 -4.14 -5.43
CA MET A 114 -14.94 -4.55 -4.06
C MET A 114 -15.34 -3.33 -3.21
N LEU A 115 -16.62 -3.23 -2.83
CA LEU A 115 -17.12 -2.16 -1.95
C LEU A 115 -16.69 -2.41 -0.49
N SER A 116 -16.38 -1.35 0.26
CA SER A 116 -16.09 -1.47 1.69
C SER A 116 -17.38 -1.48 2.53
N SER A 117 -17.44 -2.31 3.58
CA SER A 117 -18.45 -2.14 4.65
C SER A 117 -18.53 -0.69 5.13
N TRP A 118 -17.38 -0.03 5.32
CA TRP A 118 -17.25 1.36 5.75
C TRP A 118 -17.23 2.35 4.58
N ALA A 119 -18.09 2.13 3.58
CA ALA A 119 -18.26 3.06 2.47
C ALA A 119 -19.04 4.32 2.90
N THR A 120 -18.76 5.44 2.23
CA THR A 120 -19.51 6.71 2.34
C THR A 120 -20.67 6.83 1.34
N SER A 121 -20.94 5.76 0.60
CA SER A 121 -22.16 5.53 -0.16
C SER A 121 -22.70 4.14 0.16
N THR A 122 -24.02 3.93 0.06
CA THR A 122 -24.62 2.65 0.46
C THR A 122 -24.36 1.54 -0.57
N ILE A 123 -24.56 0.28 -0.15
CA ILE A 123 -24.62 -0.89 -1.03
C ILE A 123 -25.52 -0.62 -2.24
N GLU A 124 -26.68 0.02 -2.01
CA GLU A 124 -27.72 0.32 -3.00
C GLU A 124 -27.39 1.52 -3.87
N GLU A 125 -26.85 2.62 -3.32
CA GLU A 125 -26.37 3.77 -4.11
C GLU A 125 -25.26 3.33 -5.10
N VAL A 126 -24.37 2.43 -4.65
CA VAL A 126 -23.33 1.82 -5.48
C VAL A 126 -23.91 0.76 -6.44
N ALA A 127 -25.07 0.19 -6.13
CA ALA A 127 -25.81 -0.69 -7.03
C ALA A 127 -26.42 0.10 -8.21
N GLU A 128 -27.16 1.17 -7.88
CA GLU A 128 -27.85 2.06 -8.81
C GLU A 128 -26.88 2.83 -9.72
N ALA A 129 -25.75 3.30 -9.18
CA ALA A 129 -24.77 4.09 -9.94
C ALA A 129 -24.14 3.34 -11.12
N ALA A 130 -24.10 2.01 -11.10
CA ALA A 130 -23.43 1.18 -12.11
C ALA A 130 -24.19 -0.14 -12.33
N PRO A 131 -25.44 -0.14 -12.81
CA PRO A 131 -26.38 -1.26 -12.61
C PRO A 131 -25.87 -2.61 -13.13
N THR A 132 -25.17 -2.62 -14.27
CA THR A 132 -24.54 -3.82 -14.88
C THR A 132 -23.10 -4.09 -14.43
N GLY A 133 -22.56 -3.29 -13.51
CA GLY A 133 -21.19 -3.38 -13.01
C GLY A 133 -20.97 -4.58 -12.08
N LEU A 134 -19.84 -5.27 -12.28
CA LEU A 134 -19.40 -6.35 -11.40
C LEU A 134 -18.98 -5.78 -10.05
N ARG A 135 -19.60 -6.27 -8.97
CA ARG A 135 -19.34 -5.80 -7.60
C ARG A 135 -19.27 -6.95 -6.60
N TRP A 136 -18.43 -6.77 -5.59
CA TRP A 136 -18.30 -7.66 -4.43
C TRP A 136 -18.37 -6.82 -3.14
N MET A 137 -18.82 -7.42 -2.04
CA MET A 137 -18.95 -6.72 -0.76
C MET A 137 -17.85 -7.17 0.20
N GLN A 138 -16.99 -6.25 0.65
CA GLN A 138 -16.05 -6.51 1.73
C GLN A 138 -16.78 -6.46 3.06
N LEU A 139 -16.77 -7.57 3.78
CA LEU A 139 -17.50 -7.76 5.03
C LEU A 139 -16.53 -7.93 6.21
N TYR A 140 -16.74 -7.13 7.25
CA TYR A 140 -16.32 -7.51 8.60
C TYR A 140 -17.48 -8.24 9.30
N ILE A 141 -17.15 -9.20 10.16
CA ILE A 141 -18.15 -9.81 11.04
C ILE A 141 -18.20 -8.95 12.32
N TYR A 142 -19.35 -8.32 12.55
CA TYR A 142 -19.59 -7.44 13.69
C TYR A 142 -20.03 -8.26 14.90
N LYS A 143 -19.85 -7.69 16.10
CA LYS A 143 -20.38 -8.29 17.35
C LYS A 143 -21.89 -8.52 17.24
N ASP A 144 -22.59 -7.59 16.60
CA ASP A 144 -23.94 -7.80 16.11
C ASP A 144 -23.93 -8.66 14.83
N ARG A 145 -24.29 -9.94 14.99
CA ARG A 145 -24.45 -10.88 13.88
C ARG A 145 -25.69 -10.59 13.02
N ALA A 146 -26.71 -9.91 13.54
CA ALA A 146 -27.90 -9.50 12.77
C ALA A 146 -27.58 -8.30 11.86
N LEU A 147 -26.80 -7.33 12.32
CA LEU A 147 -26.20 -6.29 11.46
C LEU A 147 -25.39 -6.93 10.32
N THR A 148 -24.54 -7.91 10.66
CA THR A 148 -23.71 -8.64 9.68
C THR A 148 -24.59 -9.36 8.64
N GLN A 149 -25.66 -10.05 9.07
CA GLN A 149 -26.66 -10.66 8.18
C GLN A 149 -27.38 -9.63 7.30
N SER A 150 -27.70 -8.44 7.83
CA SER A 150 -28.37 -7.38 7.07
C SER A 150 -27.48 -6.83 5.94
N LEU A 151 -26.18 -6.64 6.19
CA LEU A 151 -25.22 -6.25 5.15
C LEU A 151 -25.08 -7.31 4.05
N VAL A 152 -25.05 -8.58 4.43
CA VAL A 152 -24.99 -9.73 3.50
C VAL A 152 -26.24 -9.79 2.63
N ARG A 153 -27.43 -9.77 3.24
CA ARG A 153 -28.72 -9.84 2.52
C ARG A 153 -28.89 -8.65 1.58
N ARG A 154 -28.53 -7.43 2.01
CA ARG A 154 -28.56 -6.23 1.15
C ARG A 154 -27.62 -6.35 -0.05
N ALA A 155 -26.45 -6.97 0.11
CA ALA A 155 -25.55 -7.22 -1.02
C ALA A 155 -26.12 -8.26 -2.01
N GLU A 156 -26.79 -9.31 -1.52
CA GLU A 156 -27.55 -10.27 -2.36
C GLU A 156 -28.71 -9.59 -3.11
N GLU A 157 -29.56 -8.85 -2.38
CA GLU A 157 -30.71 -8.09 -2.91
C GLU A 157 -30.27 -7.05 -3.96
N ALA A 158 -29.13 -6.39 -3.75
CA ALA A 158 -28.51 -5.43 -4.68
C ALA A 158 -27.67 -6.09 -5.79
N GLY A 159 -27.66 -7.42 -5.89
CA GLY A 159 -27.09 -8.17 -7.01
C GLY A 159 -25.57 -8.30 -7.04
N TYR A 160 -24.88 -8.09 -5.91
CA TYR A 160 -23.43 -8.31 -5.78
C TYR A 160 -23.07 -9.79 -6.01
N LYS A 161 -21.82 -10.07 -6.38
CA LYS A 161 -21.38 -11.39 -6.90
C LYS A 161 -20.41 -12.15 -5.99
N GLY A 162 -20.35 -11.79 -4.71
CA GLY A 162 -19.43 -12.40 -3.74
C GLY A 162 -19.20 -11.55 -2.50
N ILE A 163 -18.85 -12.21 -1.40
CA ILE A 163 -18.50 -11.63 -0.10
C ILE A 163 -17.00 -11.81 0.13
N PHE A 164 -16.27 -10.74 0.36
CA PHE A 164 -14.85 -10.77 0.73
C PHE A 164 -14.75 -10.54 2.24
N VAL A 165 -14.70 -11.62 3.02
CA VAL A 165 -14.67 -11.53 4.49
C VAL A 165 -13.26 -11.23 4.98
N THR A 166 -13.11 -10.13 5.73
CA THR A 166 -11.80 -9.67 6.23
C THR A 166 -11.48 -10.30 7.58
N VAL A 167 -10.42 -11.10 7.64
CA VAL A 167 -9.98 -11.80 8.87
C VAL A 167 -8.72 -11.21 9.53
N ASP A 168 -8.04 -10.27 8.86
CA ASP A 168 -6.82 -9.59 9.36
C ASP A 168 -7.09 -8.45 10.38
N THR A 169 -8.34 -8.24 10.79
CA THR A 169 -8.79 -7.07 11.60
C THR A 169 -9.70 -7.44 12.79
N PRO A 170 -9.24 -8.23 13.78
CA PRO A 170 -9.94 -8.36 15.07
C PRO A 170 -9.84 -7.07 15.91
N TYR A 171 -8.75 -6.31 15.71
CA TYR A 171 -8.53 -4.94 16.18
C TYR A 171 -7.89 -4.11 15.06
N LEU A 172 -7.92 -2.78 15.15
CA LEU A 172 -7.30 -1.91 14.15
C LEU A 172 -5.79 -1.79 14.34
N GLY A 173 -5.01 -1.90 13.25
CA GLY A 173 -3.57 -1.61 13.28
C GLY A 173 -3.24 -0.17 13.66
N LYS A 174 -2.17 0.03 14.43
CA LYS A 174 -1.81 1.34 15.01
C LYS A 174 -1.19 2.29 13.98
N ARG A 175 -2.05 2.96 13.22
CA ARG A 175 -1.68 3.98 12.22
C ARG A 175 -1.30 5.28 12.91
N ARG A 176 0.00 5.50 13.11
CA ARG A 176 0.51 6.58 13.97
C ARG A 176 0.17 7.99 13.47
N ASN A 177 -0.09 8.19 12.18
CA ASN A 177 -0.54 9.48 11.67
C ASN A 177 -2.04 9.72 11.93
N ASP A 178 -2.87 8.67 11.87
CA ASP A 178 -4.28 8.75 12.26
C ASP A 178 -4.42 9.21 13.72
N VAL A 179 -3.53 8.74 14.61
CA VAL A 179 -3.44 9.23 16.01
C VAL A 179 -2.98 10.69 16.08
N ARG A 180 -1.84 11.03 15.45
CA ARG A 180 -1.29 12.42 15.45
C ARG A 180 -2.23 13.48 14.87
N ASN A 181 -3.11 13.07 13.96
CA ASN A 181 -4.10 13.94 13.32
C ASN A 181 -5.48 13.88 14.01
N HIS A 182 -5.63 13.11 15.10
CA HIS A 182 -6.89 12.78 15.78
C HIS A 182 -8.00 12.42 14.78
N PHE A 183 -7.71 11.45 13.91
CA PHE A 183 -8.50 11.17 12.71
C PHE A 183 -9.95 10.81 13.03
N LYS A 184 -10.84 11.56 12.38
CA LYS A 184 -12.28 11.36 12.34
C LYS A 184 -12.80 11.70 10.94
N LEU A 185 -13.94 11.13 10.59
CA LEU A 185 -14.64 11.44 9.34
C LEU A 185 -15.14 12.91 9.35
N PRO A 186 -15.09 13.65 8.24
CA PRO A 186 -15.67 15.00 8.15
C PRO A 186 -17.16 15.00 8.48
N SER A 187 -17.64 16.02 9.19
CA SER A 187 -18.98 16.07 9.80
C SER A 187 -20.18 16.07 8.83
N HIS A 188 -19.94 16.17 7.52
CA HIS A 188 -20.95 16.05 6.47
C HIS A 188 -21.00 14.65 5.83
N LEU A 189 -20.14 13.72 6.28
CA LEU A 189 -20.06 12.34 5.82
C LEU A 189 -20.38 11.38 6.98
N ARG A 190 -20.84 10.18 6.62
CA ARG A 190 -21.04 9.04 7.52
C ARG A 190 -20.66 7.75 6.80
N MET A 191 -20.36 6.67 7.51
CA MET A 191 -20.36 5.32 6.93
C MET A 191 -21.82 4.98 6.57
N ALA A 192 -22.15 5.05 5.29
CA ALA A 192 -23.53 5.16 4.81
C ALA A 192 -24.34 3.86 4.96
N ASN A 193 -23.67 2.73 5.13
CA ASN A 193 -24.32 1.42 5.31
C ASN A 193 -24.98 1.20 6.67
N PHE A 194 -24.79 2.11 7.63
CA PHE A 194 -25.25 1.97 9.02
C PHE A 194 -26.23 3.09 9.41
N GLU A 195 -27.22 2.74 10.23
CA GLU A 195 -28.31 3.65 10.59
C GLU A 195 -28.03 4.48 11.85
N THR A 196 -27.46 3.87 12.91
CA THR A 196 -27.17 4.58 14.16
C THR A 196 -25.91 5.45 14.04
N PRO A 197 -25.84 6.64 14.66
CA PRO A 197 -24.69 7.54 14.54
C PRO A 197 -23.34 6.92 14.90
N ASP A 198 -23.29 6.02 15.89
CA ASP A 198 -22.05 5.38 16.34
C ASP A 198 -21.55 4.33 15.33
N LEU A 199 -22.43 3.43 14.87
CA LEU A 199 -22.12 2.48 13.79
C LEU A 199 -21.83 3.17 12.44
N ALA A 200 -22.39 4.37 12.23
CA ALA A 200 -22.13 5.21 11.07
C ALA A 200 -20.85 6.09 11.21
N PHE A 201 -20.11 5.96 12.32
CA PHE A 201 -18.90 6.73 12.66
C PHE A 201 -19.10 8.26 12.65
N SER A 202 -20.34 8.71 12.87
CA SER A 202 -20.76 10.12 12.87
C SER A 202 -21.29 10.58 14.23
N SER A 203 -20.83 9.96 15.32
CA SER A 203 -21.21 10.35 16.68
C SER A 203 -20.74 11.76 17.04
N LYS A 204 -21.45 12.41 17.96
CA LYS A 204 -21.09 13.74 18.50
C LYS A 204 -20.18 13.63 19.72
N GLU A 205 -20.16 12.48 20.38
CA GLU A 205 -19.21 12.20 21.46
C GLU A 205 -17.82 11.96 20.84
N GLY A 206 -16.80 12.56 21.45
CA GLY A 206 -15.44 12.47 20.93
C GLY A 206 -14.81 11.11 21.23
N TYR A 207 -14.16 10.51 20.23
CA TYR A 207 -13.45 9.22 20.36
C TYR A 207 -12.15 9.29 21.18
N GLY A 208 -12.08 10.15 22.20
CA GLY A 208 -10.88 10.43 23.00
C GLY A 208 -9.74 11.09 22.22
N GLU A 209 -8.52 10.91 22.74
CA GLU A 209 -7.27 11.44 22.16
C GLU A 209 -6.69 10.57 21.04
N ASP A 210 -7.18 9.34 20.86
CA ASP A 210 -6.66 8.36 19.92
C ASP A 210 -7.24 8.52 18.49
N SER A 211 -6.86 7.65 17.56
CA SER A 211 -7.56 7.55 16.26
C SER A 211 -8.99 7.06 16.47
N GLY A 212 -9.98 7.86 16.06
CA GLY A 212 -11.39 7.52 16.30
C GLY A 212 -11.83 6.22 15.63
N LEU A 213 -11.22 5.87 14.49
CA LEU A 213 -11.49 4.60 13.80
C LEU A 213 -11.02 3.39 14.63
N ALA A 214 -10.00 3.53 15.48
CA ALA A 214 -9.55 2.45 16.37
C ALA A 214 -10.58 2.19 17.48
N VAL A 215 -11.14 3.25 18.06
CA VAL A 215 -12.23 3.18 19.06
C VAL A 215 -13.48 2.53 18.45
N TYR A 216 -13.89 2.99 17.26
CA TYR A 216 -14.99 2.39 16.49
C TYR A 216 -14.80 0.88 16.30
N VAL A 217 -13.61 0.44 15.88
CA VAL A 217 -13.35 -0.99 15.64
C VAL A 217 -13.39 -1.80 16.93
N ALA A 218 -12.78 -1.30 18.01
CA ALA A 218 -12.83 -1.96 19.32
C ALA A 218 -14.26 -2.07 19.88
N GLN A 219 -15.16 -1.15 19.51
CA GLN A 219 -16.58 -1.17 19.86
C GLN A 219 -17.40 -2.12 18.98
N ALA A 220 -17.27 -2.05 17.65
CA ALA A 220 -18.20 -2.68 16.70
C ALA A 220 -17.75 -4.05 16.14
N ILE A 221 -16.44 -4.26 15.93
CA ILE A 221 -15.91 -5.49 15.31
C ILE A 221 -15.69 -6.57 16.37
N ASP A 222 -15.95 -7.82 16.03
CA ASP A 222 -15.76 -8.95 16.93
C ASP A 222 -14.29 -9.41 16.94
N PRO A 223 -13.57 -9.38 18.10
CA PRO A 223 -12.23 -9.92 18.21
C PRO A 223 -12.20 -11.43 18.48
N THR A 224 -13.35 -12.08 18.68
CA THR A 224 -13.46 -13.51 19.06
C THR A 224 -13.65 -14.46 17.86
N LEU A 225 -13.55 -13.92 16.64
CA LEU A 225 -13.77 -14.66 15.39
C LEU A 225 -12.84 -15.87 15.25
N LYS A 226 -13.43 -16.95 14.77
CA LYS A 226 -12.77 -18.25 14.53
C LYS A 226 -13.33 -18.90 13.26
N TRP A 227 -12.75 -20.01 12.83
CA TRP A 227 -13.12 -20.62 11.54
C TRP A 227 -14.58 -21.06 11.46
N GLU A 228 -15.23 -21.43 12.57
CA GLU A 228 -16.67 -21.68 12.61
C GLU A 228 -17.54 -20.46 12.24
N ASP A 229 -17.04 -19.22 12.36
CA ASP A 229 -17.73 -18.03 11.85
C ASP A 229 -17.72 -17.96 10.32
N ILE A 230 -16.72 -18.54 9.65
CA ILE A 230 -16.71 -18.74 8.20
C ILE A 230 -17.76 -19.79 7.81
N ALA A 231 -17.89 -20.88 8.58
CA ALA A 231 -18.97 -21.84 8.42
C ALA A 231 -20.35 -21.20 8.62
N TRP A 232 -20.49 -20.28 9.58
CA TRP A 232 -21.71 -19.51 9.81
C TRP A 232 -22.00 -18.57 8.65
N LEU A 233 -20.99 -17.86 8.13
CA LEU A 233 -21.14 -16.99 6.96
C LEU A 233 -21.63 -17.77 5.74
N LYS A 234 -21.01 -18.93 5.42
CA LYS A 234 -21.46 -19.82 4.34
C LYS A 234 -22.84 -20.48 4.56
N ARG A 235 -23.47 -20.32 5.73
CA ARG A 235 -24.88 -20.74 5.98
C ARG A 235 -25.90 -19.60 5.83
N ILE A 236 -25.47 -18.34 5.74
CA ILE A 236 -26.36 -17.17 5.65
C ILE A 236 -26.35 -16.48 4.29
N THR A 237 -25.57 -16.96 3.32
CA THR A 237 -25.54 -16.46 1.94
C THR A 237 -25.30 -17.58 0.94
N SER A 238 -25.81 -17.37 -0.28
CA SER A 238 -25.54 -18.18 -1.47
C SER A 238 -24.37 -17.64 -2.31
N LEU A 239 -23.85 -16.46 -1.99
CA LEU A 239 -22.74 -15.84 -2.71
C LEU A 239 -21.41 -16.55 -2.43
N PRO A 240 -20.47 -16.57 -3.40
CA PRO A 240 -19.11 -17.03 -3.16
C PRO A 240 -18.44 -16.20 -2.05
N VAL A 241 -17.78 -16.88 -1.11
CA VAL A 241 -17.09 -16.29 0.04
C VAL A 241 -15.58 -16.40 -0.17
N VAL A 242 -14.91 -15.26 -0.25
CA VAL A 242 -13.45 -15.11 -0.36
C VAL A 242 -12.90 -14.67 0.99
N VAL A 243 -11.89 -15.36 1.51
CA VAL A 243 -11.22 -14.96 2.76
C VAL A 243 -10.08 -13.98 2.45
N LYS A 244 -10.19 -12.75 2.94
CA LYS A 244 -9.18 -11.70 2.80
C LYS A 244 -8.36 -11.57 4.08
N GLY A 245 -7.03 -11.60 3.93
CA GLY A 245 -6.09 -11.37 5.04
C GLY A 245 -5.13 -12.53 5.30
N ILE A 246 -5.15 -13.56 4.44
CA ILE A 246 -4.31 -14.75 4.58
C ILE A 246 -2.87 -14.42 4.17
N LEU A 247 -1.92 -14.77 5.05
CA LEU A 247 -0.47 -14.64 4.84
C LEU A 247 0.29 -15.94 5.15
N ARG A 248 -0.43 -17.06 5.36
CA ARG A 248 0.15 -18.36 5.70
C ARG A 248 -0.46 -19.50 4.87
N ALA A 249 0.39 -20.47 4.57
CA ALA A 249 0.00 -21.72 3.93
C ALA A 249 -0.93 -22.60 4.82
N GLU A 250 -0.83 -22.50 6.15
CA GLU A 250 -1.71 -23.25 7.06
C GLU A 250 -3.12 -22.68 7.05
N ASP A 251 -3.27 -21.38 7.23
CA ASP A 251 -4.58 -20.70 7.24
C ASP A 251 -5.29 -20.81 5.87
N ALA A 252 -4.52 -20.85 4.77
CA ALA A 252 -5.04 -21.15 3.44
C ALA A 252 -5.63 -22.57 3.34
N ARG A 253 -4.94 -23.59 3.89
CA ARG A 253 -5.45 -24.98 3.96
C ARG A 253 -6.62 -25.11 4.92
N GLU A 254 -6.64 -24.34 5.99
CA GLU A 254 -7.74 -24.33 6.96
C GLU A 254 -9.00 -23.77 6.31
N ALA A 255 -8.92 -22.59 5.67
CA ALA A 255 -10.05 -21.96 4.97
C ALA A 255 -10.76 -22.90 3.98
N LEU A 256 -10.00 -23.72 3.25
CA LEU A 256 -10.56 -24.70 2.31
C LEU A 256 -11.40 -25.80 2.97
N LYS A 257 -11.14 -26.17 4.23
CA LYS A 257 -12.01 -27.10 4.99
C LYS A 257 -13.40 -26.51 5.25
N TYR A 258 -13.48 -25.19 5.30
CA TYR A 258 -14.72 -24.42 5.44
C TYR A 258 -15.37 -24.10 4.09
N GLY A 259 -14.85 -24.67 2.99
CA GLY A 259 -15.44 -24.61 1.66
C GLY A 259 -15.46 -23.22 1.03
N VAL A 260 -14.45 -22.39 1.33
CA VAL A 260 -14.34 -21.03 0.75
C VAL A 260 -14.04 -21.08 -0.74
N ASP A 261 -14.55 -20.10 -1.48
CA ASP A 261 -14.54 -20.09 -2.95
C ASP A 261 -13.29 -19.36 -3.50
N GLY A 262 -12.59 -18.61 -2.65
CA GLY A 262 -11.31 -18.00 -2.96
C GLY A 262 -10.54 -17.49 -1.74
N ILE A 263 -9.27 -17.14 -1.94
CA ILE A 263 -8.40 -16.54 -0.93
C ILE A 263 -7.74 -15.28 -1.51
N LEU A 264 -7.87 -14.15 -0.81
CA LEU A 264 -7.19 -12.90 -1.13
C LEU A 264 -5.98 -12.71 -0.19
N VAL A 265 -4.79 -12.97 -0.74
CA VAL A 265 -3.50 -12.74 -0.08
C VAL A 265 -3.33 -11.24 0.16
N SER A 266 -3.37 -10.86 1.43
CA SER A 266 -3.50 -9.46 1.86
C SER A 266 -2.85 -9.27 3.23
N ASN A 267 -2.05 -8.22 3.36
CA ASN A 267 -1.64 -7.68 4.67
C ASN A 267 -2.41 -6.37 4.98
N HIS A 268 -3.64 -6.26 4.47
CA HIS A 268 -4.49 -5.06 4.50
C HIS A 268 -3.80 -3.82 3.88
N GLY A 269 -2.95 -4.02 2.86
CA GLY A 269 -2.07 -2.98 2.34
C GLY A 269 -1.10 -2.41 3.39
N ALA A 270 -0.62 -3.26 4.29
CA ALA A 270 0.22 -2.98 5.46
C ALA A 270 -0.39 -2.00 6.50
N ARG A 271 -1.66 -2.17 6.83
CA ARG A 271 -2.42 -1.28 7.74
C ARG A 271 -2.87 -1.92 9.05
N GLN A 272 -2.45 -3.16 9.30
CA GLN A 272 -2.89 -4.01 10.42
C GLN A 272 -1.72 -4.36 11.34
N LEU A 273 -1.13 -5.55 11.22
CA LEU A 273 0.16 -5.87 11.84
C LEU A 273 1.29 -5.35 10.92
N ASP A 274 2.30 -4.71 11.50
CA ASP A 274 3.54 -4.33 10.81
C ASP A 274 4.59 -5.46 10.94
N CYS A 275 5.70 -5.37 10.22
CA CYS A 275 6.74 -6.41 10.16
C CYS A 275 6.28 -7.78 9.60
N VAL A 276 5.06 -7.86 9.04
CA VAL A 276 4.56 -9.00 8.25
C VAL A 276 5.17 -8.99 6.83
N PRO A 277 5.29 -10.15 6.14
CA PRO A 277 5.83 -10.20 4.79
C PRO A 277 5.02 -9.37 3.78
N ALA A 278 5.70 -8.91 2.73
CA ALA A 278 5.05 -8.43 1.53
C ALA A 278 4.19 -9.55 0.90
N THR A 279 2.98 -9.21 0.43
CA THR A 279 2.02 -10.19 -0.10
C THR A 279 2.57 -10.98 -1.27
N ILE A 280 3.37 -10.38 -2.16
CA ILE A 280 3.98 -11.05 -3.30
C ILE A 280 5.07 -12.07 -2.92
N ASP A 281 5.67 -11.93 -1.73
CA ASP A 281 6.63 -12.91 -1.21
C ASP A 281 5.92 -14.04 -0.42
N ALA A 282 4.69 -13.83 0.06
CA ALA A 282 3.85 -14.86 0.69
C ALA A 282 2.96 -15.63 -0.31
N LEU A 283 2.67 -15.06 -1.48
CA LEU A 283 1.80 -15.63 -2.51
C LEU A 283 2.18 -17.07 -2.94
N PRO A 284 3.46 -17.43 -3.21
CA PRO A 284 3.78 -18.74 -3.77
C PRO A 284 3.41 -19.90 -2.83
N GLU A 285 3.69 -19.77 -1.53
CA GLU A 285 3.36 -20.78 -0.52
C GLU A 285 1.84 -20.95 -0.38
N ILE A 286 1.06 -19.87 -0.56
CA ILE A 286 -0.41 -19.92 -0.50
C ILE A 286 -0.98 -20.55 -1.77
N VAL A 287 -0.44 -20.24 -2.96
CA VAL A 287 -0.85 -20.88 -4.22
C VAL A 287 -0.57 -22.38 -4.19
N GLU A 288 0.61 -22.81 -3.74
CA GLU A 288 0.94 -24.23 -3.53
C GLU A 288 0.00 -24.88 -2.50
N ALA A 289 -0.29 -24.19 -1.40
CA ALA A 289 -1.17 -24.67 -0.35
C ALA A 289 -2.64 -24.82 -0.77
N VAL A 290 -3.10 -24.03 -1.74
CA VAL A 290 -4.47 -24.07 -2.28
C VAL A 290 -4.60 -25.09 -3.40
N GLY A 291 -3.74 -25.02 -4.42
CA GLY A 291 -3.86 -25.81 -5.64
C GLY A 291 -5.02 -25.35 -6.52
N ASP A 292 -5.77 -26.31 -7.07
CA ASP A 292 -6.92 -26.11 -7.96
C ASP A 292 -8.26 -25.89 -7.22
N ARG A 293 -8.24 -25.90 -5.88
CA ARG A 293 -9.45 -26.01 -5.05
C ARG A 293 -10.22 -24.69 -4.82
N ALA A 294 -9.60 -23.54 -5.08
CA ALA A 294 -10.21 -22.21 -4.98
C ALA A 294 -9.40 -21.18 -5.79
N GLU A 295 -9.99 -20.05 -6.17
CA GLU A 295 -9.23 -18.97 -6.84
C GLU A 295 -8.36 -18.20 -5.81
N VAL A 296 -7.08 -17.96 -6.13
CA VAL A 296 -6.16 -17.14 -5.31
C VAL A 296 -5.98 -15.76 -5.94
N TYR A 297 -6.03 -14.72 -5.11
CA TYR A 297 -5.86 -13.32 -5.51
C TYR A 297 -4.81 -12.62 -4.63
N LEU A 298 -4.35 -11.44 -5.03
CA LEU A 298 -3.39 -10.64 -4.26
C LEU A 298 -3.79 -9.15 -4.18
N ASP A 299 -3.65 -8.54 -3.00
CA ASP A 299 -3.58 -7.07 -2.83
C ASP A 299 -2.22 -6.65 -2.23
N GLY A 300 -2.02 -5.34 -2.05
CA GLY A 300 -0.80 -4.80 -1.46
C GLY A 300 0.32 -4.57 -2.48
N GLY A 301 1.03 -3.45 -2.35
CA GLY A 301 2.23 -3.14 -3.15
C GLY A 301 2.02 -2.73 -4.60
N ILE A 302 1.09 -3.33 -5.36
CA ILE A 302 0.88 -3.12 -6.80
C ILE A 302 0.84 -1.62 -7.15
N ARG A 303 1.68 -1.19 -8.09
CA ARG A 303 1.66 0.17 -8.69
C ARG A 303 1.83 0.17 -10.21
N THR A 304 2.41 -0.87 -10.79
CA THR A 304 2.67 -0.98 -12.23
C THR A 304 2.06 -2.24 -12.85
N GLY A 305 1.87 -2.25 -14.16
CA GLY A 305 1.48 -3.45 -14.92
C GLY A 305 2.49 -4.59 -14.80
N THR A 306 3.77 -4.28 -14.53
CA THR A 306 4.77 -5.33 -14.24
C THR A 306 4.56 -5.99 -12.88
N ASP A 307 3.94 -5.29 -11.91
CA ASP A 307 3.64 -5.85 -10.59
C ASP A 307 2.42 -6.77 -10.67
N VAL A 308 1.42 -6.39 -11.48
CA VAL A 308 0.32 -7.27 -11.86
C VAL A 308 0.88 -8.55 -12.48
N LEU A 309 1.69 -8.46 -13.54
CA LEU A 309 2.23 -9.62 -14.24
C LEU A 309 3.04 -10.56 -13.32
N LYS A 310 3.87 -10.03 -12.40
CA LYS A 310 4.59 -10.86 -11.41
C LYS A 310 3.63 -11.65 -10.52
N ALA A 311 2.50 -11.07 -10.10
CA ALA A 311 1.50 -11.79 -9.32
C ALA A 311 0.80 -12.89 -10.13
N LEU A 312 0.50 -12.65 -11.42
CA LEU A 312 -0.10 -13.67 -12.30
C LEU A 312 0.86 -14.84 -12.54
N VAL A 313 2.15 -14.55 -12.77
CA VAL A 313 3.20 -15.57 -12.94
C VAL A 313 3.40 -16.40 -11.67
N LEU A 314 3.20 -15.80 -10.49
CA LEU A 314 3.24 -16.49 -9.20
C LEU A 314 1.89 -17.10 -8.78
N GLY A 315 0.91 -17.18 -9.70
CA GLY A 315 -0.31 -17.97 -9.55
C GLY A 315 -1.54 -17.24 -9.02
N ALA A 316 -1.51 -15.91 -8.88
CA ALA A 316 -2.74 -15.15 -8.62
C ALA A 316 -3.61 -15.07 -9.89
N LYS A 317 -4.90 -15.38 -9.77
CA LYS A 317 -5.90 -15.27 -10.86
C LYS A 317 -6.17 -13.81 -11.26
N ALA A 318 -6.13 -12.91 -10.28
CA ALA A 318 -6.27 -11.46 -10.43
C ALA A 318 -5.65 -10.71 -9.24
N VAL A 319 -5.41 -9.40 -9.40
CA VAL A 319 -4.96 -8.52 -8.30
C VAL A 319 -5.97 -7.42 -7.99
N PHE A 320 -5.95 -6.94 -6.75
CA PHE A 320 -6.86 -5.90 -6.24
C PHE A 320 -6.08 -4.63 -5.86
N VAL A 321 -6.40 -3.49 -6.49
CA VAL A 321 -5.74 -2.19 -6.26
C VAL A 321 -6.56 -1.28 -5.34
N GLY A 322 -5.95 -0.86 -4.23
CA GLY A 322 -6.55 0.06 -3.24
C GLY A 322 -6.13 1.51 -3.44
N ARG A 323 -5.05 1.93 -2.75
CA ARG A 323 -4.54 3.33 -2.77
C ARG A 323 -4.48 4.01 -4.16
N PRO A 324 -4.04 3.35 -5.26
CA PRO A 324 -4.06 3.96 -6.60
C PRO A 324 -5.42 4.55 -7.00
N ILE A 325 -6.52 3.88 -6.64
CA ILE A 325 -7.88 4.29 -6.97
C ILE A 325 -8.27 5.54 -6.19
N LEU A 326 -7.91 5.62 -4.90
CA LEU A 326 -8.10 6.81 -4.07
C LEU A 326 -7.33 8.01 -4.61
N TRP A 327 -6.15 7.79 -5.21
CA TRP A 327 -5.35 8.85 -5.81
C TRP A 327 -5.95 9.37 -7.12
N GLY A 328 -6.42 8.46 -7.99
CA GLY A 328 -7.19 8.83 -9.18
C GLY A 328 -8.44 9.63 -8.82
N LEU A 329 -9.23 9.10 -7.89
CA LEU A 329 -10.45 9.73 -7.36
C LEU A 329 -10.18 11.13 -6.80
N ALA A 330 -9.12 11.31 -6.01
CA ALA A 330 -8.73 12.60 -5.44
C ALA A 330 -8.26 13.64 -6.47
N CYS A 331 -7.80 13.23 -7.66
CA CYS A 331 -7.34 14.16 -8.69
C CYS A 331 -8.48 14.60 -9.61
N GLU A 332 -9.23 13.65 -10.17
CA GLU A 332 -10.25 13.91 -11.20
C GLU A 332 -11.48 12.99 -11.09
N GLY A 333 -11.86 12.58 -9.87
CA GLY A 333 -13.08 11.81 -9.62
C GLY A 333 -13.13 10.50 -10.41
N GLU A 334 -14.28 10.24 -11.04
CA GLU A 334 -14.51 9.08 -11.93
C GLU A 334 -13.51 9.01 -13.09
N LYS A 335 -13.17 10.15 -13.70
CA LYS A 335 -12.16 10.20 -14.77
C LYS A 335 -10.79 9.81 -14.24
N GLY A 336 -10.39 10.32 -13.08
CA GLY A 336 -9.10 10.00 -12.50
C GLY A 336 -8.97 8.52 -12.08
N VAL A 337 -10.05 7.89 -11.59
CA VAL A 337 -10.10 6.43 -11.40
C VAL A 337 -9.95 5.70 -12.74
N SER A 338 -10.64 6.17 -13.79
CA SER A 338 -10.59 5.59 -15.13
C SER A 338 -9.19 5.70 -15.75
N ASP A 339 -8.52 6.84 -15.64
CA ASP A 339 -7.12 7.04 -16.08
C ASP A 339 -6.16 6.10 -15.32
N VAL A 340 -6.33 5.88 -14.01
CA VAL A 340 -5.51 4.93 -13.24
C VAL A 340 -5.72 3.48 -13.68
N LEU A 341 -6.98 3.07 -13.90
CA LEU A 341 -7.30 1.73 -14.42
C LEU A 341 -6.77 1.54 -15.86
N GLN A 342 -6.79 2.58 -16.68
CA GLN A 342 -6.26 2.56 -18.04
C GLN A 342 -4.72 2.49 -18.07
N LEU A 343 -4.02 3.24 -17.22
CA LEU A 343 -2.56 3.11 -17.09
C LEU A 343 -2.13 1.68 -16.69
N LEU A 344 -2.80 1.08 -15.71
CA LEU A 344 -2.53 -0.30 -15.29
C LEU A 344 -2.83 -1.31 -16.41
N ARG A 345 -3.84 -1.06 -17.24
CA ARG A 345 -4.15 -1.85 -18.45
C ARG A 345 -3.05 -1.74 -19.51
N GLU A 346 -2.63 -0.53 -19.83
CA GLU A 346 -1.62 -0.25 -20.88
C GLU A 346 -0.25 -0.80 -20.48
N GLU A 347 0.17 -0.59 -19.24
CA GLU A 347 1.40 -1.16 -18.69
C GLU A 347 1.36 -2.70 -18.63
N LEU A 348 0.21 -3.31 -18.29
CA LEU A 348 0.07 -4.78 -18.26
C LEU A 348 0.13 -5.36 -19.68
N HIS A 349 -0.61 -4.76 -20.63
CA HIS A 349 -0.58 -5.17 -22.02
C HIS A 349 0.85 -5.12 -22.59
N LEU A 350 1.58 -4.04 -22.31
CA LEU A 350 2.97 -3.88 -22.72
C LEU A 350 3.89 -4.89 -22.02
N ALA A 351 3.69 -5.16 -20.72
CA ALA A 351 4.47 -6.15 -19.99
C ALA A 351 4.26 -7.58 -20.51
N LEU A 352 3.02 -7.96 -20.81
CA LEU A 352 2.65 -9.24 -21.45
C LEU A 352 3.32 -9.36 -22.83
N ALA A 353 3.14 -8.36 -23.70
CA ALA A 353 3.75 -8.34 -25.03
C ALA A 353 5.29 -8.44 -24.98
N LEU A 354 5.95 -7.65 -24.12
CA LEU A 354 7.41 -7.67 -23.98
C LEU A 354 7.96 -8.93 -23.28
N THR A 355 7.10 -9.73 -22.63
CA THR A 355 7.48 -11.05 -22.09
C THR A 355 7.11 -12.22 -23.01
N GLY A 356 6.51 -11.95 -24.17
CA GLY A 356 6.11 -12.96 -25.14
C GLY A 356 4.78 -13.66 -24.83
N VAL A 357 3.95 -13.04 -23.99
CA VAL A 357 2.72 -13.62 -23.44
C VAL A 357 1.50 -13.10 -24.19
N ILE A 358 0.68 -14.03 -24.72
CA ILE A 358 -0.53 -13.73 -25.49
C ILE A 358 -1.84 -13.88 -24.72
N LYS A 359 -1.82 -14.50 -23.53
CA LYS A 359 -2.97 -14.60 -22.62
C LYS A 359 -2.52 -14.33 -21.18
N SER A 360 -3.27 -13.51 -20.45
CA SER A 360 -2.92 -13.17 -19.06
C SER A 360 -3.13 -14.32 -18.05
N GLU A 361 -4.03 -15.24 -18.36
CA GLU A 361 -4.23 -16.49 -17.61
C GLU A 361 -3.13 -17.50 -17.94
N ASN A 362 -2.47 -18.04 -16.91
CA ASN A 362 -1.31 -18.94 -17.02
C ASN A 362 -0.24 -18.39 -17.99
N PRO A 363 0.37 -17.23 -17.67
CA PRO A 363 1.14 -16.43 -18.62
C PRO A 363 2.39 -17.14 -19.20
N GLY A 364 2.91 -18.18 -18.53
CA GLY A 364 3.95 -19.05 -19.07
C GLY A 364 5.35 -18.46 -19.19
N CYS A 365 5.55 -17.18 -18.86
CA CYS A 365 6.87 -16.60 -18.60
C CYS A 365 7.27 -16.80 -17.13
N GLU A 366 8.57 -16.88 -16.84
CA GLU A 366 9.07 -17.14 -15.48
C GLU A 366 9.32 -15.85 -14.68
N ALA A 367 9.06 -15.89 -13.37
CA ALA A 367 9.50 -14.88 -12.42
C ALA A 367 10.49 -15.50 -11.42
N LYS A 368 11.71 -14.97 -11.34
CA LYS A 368 12.74 -15.44 -10.39
C LYS A 368 13.04 -14.39 -9.33
N ARG A 369 13.06 -14.82 -8.06
CA ARG A 369 13.37 -13.99 -6.89
C ARG A 369 14.89 -13.85 -6.79
N ILE A 370 15.41 -12.63 -6.90
CA ILE A 370 16.83 -12.37 -6.66
C ILE A 370 17.09 -12.26 -5.16
N LYS A 371 17.92 -13.15 -4.63
CA LYS A 371 18.58 -13.00 -3.34
C LYS A 371 19.73 -12.01 -3.47
N PHE A 372 19.61 -10.82 -2.88
CA PHE A 372 20.76 -9.95 -2.70
C PHE A 372 21.55 -10.41 -1.47
N GLY A 373 22.83 -10.74 -1.64
CA GLY A 373 23.76 -11.01 -0.52
C GLY A 373 23.97 -12.47 -0.11
N GLN A 374 23.52 -13.47 -0.88
CA GLN A 374 24.01 -14.85 -0.74
C GLN A 374 24.87 -15.23 -1.95
N GLN A 375 26.10 -15.69 -1.69
CA GLN A 375 26.91 -16.40 -2.68
C GLN A 375 26.34 -17.82 -2.85
N GLU A 376 25.31 -17.97 -3.67
CA GLU A 376 24.94 -19.28 -4.18
C GLU A 376 25.95 -19.68 -5.24
N SER A 377 26.87 -20.59 -4.87
CA SER A 377 27.82 -21.19 -5.79
C SER A 377 27.06 -22.01 -6.83
N ILE A 378 26.94 -21.51 -8.06
CA ILE A 378 26.36 -22.24 -9.19
C ILE A 378 27.31 -23.39 -9.56
N GLN A 379 27.16 -24.53 -8.89
CA GLN A 379 27.83 -25.76 -9.29
C GLN A 379 27.17 -26.26 -10.58
N PHE A 380 27.80 -25.93 -11.71
CA PHE A 380 27.57 -26.66 -12.95
C PHE A 380 28.18 -28.06 -12.80
N GLU A 381 27.35 -29.10 -12.67
CA GLU A 381 27.85 -30.47 -12.82
C GLU A 381 28.36 -30.66 -14.26
N PRO A 382 29.65 -31.01 -14.46
CA PRO A 382 30.18 -31.20 -15.80
C PRO A 382 29.63 -32.50 -16.38
N HIS A 383 28.77 -32.38 -17.41
CA HIS A 383 28.22 -33.53 -18.14
C HIS A 383 29.29 -34.26 -18.97
N ASN A 384 30.07 -35.08 -18.26
CA ASN A 384 31.00 -36.13 -18.70
C ASN A 384 31.47 -36.07 -20.16
N LYS A 385 32.35 -35.11 -20.47
CA LYS A 385 33.28 -35.19 -21.60
C LYS A 385 34.69 -34.79 -21.13
N LYS A 386 35.65 -35.66 -21.44
CA LYS A 386 37.06 -35.61 -21.02
C LYS A 386 37.67 -34.21 -21.14
N GLN A 387 38.00 -33.57 -20.02
CA GLN A 387 38.93 -32.43 -19.98
C GLN A 387 40.36 -32.91 -19.69
N THR A 388 41.32 -32.26 -20.34
CA THR A 388 42.74 -32.30 -20.01
C THR A 388 43.06 -31.24 -18.94
N PRO A 389 44.12 -31.42 -18.12
CA PRO A 389 44.35 -30.59 -16.94
C PRO A 389 45.01 -29.24 -17.28
N GLU A 390 44.25 -28.28 -17.81
CA GLU A 390 44.77 -26.94 -18.12
C GLU A 390 43.69 -25.82 -18.09
N ASP A 391 42.93 -25.74 -16.99
CA ASP A 391 42.07 -24.59 -16.65
C ASP A 391 42.33 -24.19 -15.18
N THR A 392 42.48 -22.90 -14.90
CA THR A 392 42.75 -22.37 -13.55
C THR A 392 41.65 -21.40 -13.12
N GLU A 393 41.14 -21.57 -11.90
CA GLU A 393 40.04 -20.75 -11.38
C GLU A 393 40.44 -19.27 -11.20
N ALA A 394 39.54 -18.36 -11.59
CA ALA A 394 39.69 -16.92 -11.42
C ALA A 394 38.61 -16.38 -10.48
N MET A 395 38.86 -16.43 -9.16
CA MET A 395 37.92 -15.96 -8.14
C MET A 395 37.91 -14.42 -8.04
N LEU A 396 36.87 -13.77 -8.57
CA LEU A 396 36.66 -12.33 -8.44
C LEU A 396 36.07 -11.98 -7.07
N ILE A 397 36.94 -11.56 -6.13
CA ILE A 397 36.53 -10.87 -4.91
C ILE A 397 36.34 -9.38 -5.23
N LEU A 398 35.19 -8.82 -4.87
CA LEU A 398 34.97 -7.38 -4.82
C LEU A 398 34.68 -6.98 -3.37
N ASP A 399 35.66 -6.36 -2.73
CA ASP A 399 35.56 -5.86 -1.36
C ASP A 399 34.94 -4.45 -1.35
N ASN A 400 33.90 -4.24 -0.54
CA ASN A 400 33.11 -3.01 -0.50
C ASN A 400 33.48 -2.19 0.74
N GLY A 401 34.67 -1.60 0.70
CA GLY A 401 35.35 -1.09 1.90
C GLY A 401 35.75 0.39 1.94
N ASN A 402 35.45 1.25 0.94
CA ASN A 402 35.61 2.71 1.11
C ASN A 402 34.93 3.60 0.06
N SER A 403 34.60 4.83 0.46
CA SER A 403 33.99 5.86 -0.40
C SER A 403 35.06 6.76 -1.05
N ASN A 404 35.69 6.29 -2.13
CA ASN A 404 36.42 7.15 -3.08
C ASN A 404 36.50 6.48 -4.46
N LEU A 405 35.89 7.11 -5.49
CA LEU A 405 35.88 6.59 -6.85
C LEU A 405 37.18 6.94 -7.59
N SER A 406 38.06 5.95 -7.71
CA SER A 406 39.18 5.96 -8.67
C SER A 406 38.86 5.03 -9.83
N LEU A 407 38.81 5.56 -11.05
CA LEU A 407 38.67 4.77 -12.27
C LEU A 407 40.02 4.19 -12.67
N GLN A 408 40.18 2.87 -12.63
CA GLN A 408 41.30 2.17 -13.25
C GLN A 408 40.86 1.44 -14.54
N PRO A 409 41.68 1.42 -15.60
CA PRO A 409 41.31 0.83 -16.88
C PRO A 409 41.31 -0.71 -16.84
N LEU A 410 40.27 -1.31 -17.41
CA LEU A 410 40.11 -2.75 -17.56
C LEU A 410 41.17 -3.34 -18.51
N THR A 411 42.20 -3.97 -17.95
CA THR A 411 43.20 -4.72 -18.74
C THR A 411 42.62 -6.07 -19.14
N ARG A 412 42.34 -6.28 -20.44
CA ARG A 412 41.99 -7.59 -21.00
C ARG A 412 43.25 -8.34 -21.44
N TYR A 413 43.33 -9.61 -21.05
CA TYR A 413 44.34 -10.54 -21.51
C TYR A 413 43.85 -11.29 -22.76
N ARG A 414 44.77 -11.60 -23.68
CA ARG A 414 44.52 -12.49 -24.82
C ARG A 414 45.70 -13.44 -24.95
N ASN A 415 45.43 -14.74 -24.98
CA ASN A 415 46.44 -15.81 -25.07
C ASN A 415 47.59 -15.65 -24.03
N GLY A 416 47.24 -15.42 -22.77
CA GLY A 416 48.20 -15.36 -21.66
C GLY A 416 49.11 -14.12 -21.61
N LYS A 417 48.90 -13.10 -22.45
CA LYS A 417 49.67 -11.84 -22.42
C LYS A 417 48.75 -10.61 -22.28
N PRO A 418 49.18 -9.56 -21.56
CA PRO A 418 48.43 -8.32 -21.47
C PRO A 418 48.47 -7.59 -22.82
N VAL A 419 47.33 -7.07 -23.27
CA VAL A 419 47.24 -6.28 -24.50
C VAL A 419 46.89 -4.84 -24.14
N VAL A 420 47.83 -3.92 -24.36
CA VAL A 420 47.60 -2.49 -24.20
C VAL A 420 46.82 -1.99 -25.43
N MET A 421 45.61 -1.47 -25.21
CA MET A 421 44.90 -0.70 -26.24
C MET A 421 45.59 0.66 -26.41
N GLN A 422 46.00 0.99 -27.62
CA GLN A 422 46.57 2.30 -27.94
C GLN A 422 45.46 3.22 -28.43
N GLU A 423 45.05 4.20 -27.62
CA GLU A 423 43.92 5.08 -27.93
C GLU A 423 44.27 6.11 -29.01
N GLY A 424 43.54 6.08 -30.13
CA GLY A 424 43.57 7.11 -31.16
C GLY A 424 42.59 8.25 -30.86
N MET A 425 42.88 9.08 -29.85
CA MET A 425 42.02 10.20 -29.47
C MET A 425 42.57 11.54 -29.96
N GLN A 426 41.80 12.28 -30.75
CA GLN A 426 42.17 13.63 -31.18
C GLN A 426 42.01 14.63 -30.03
N VAL A 427 43.09 15.33 -29.69
CA VAL A 427 43.09 16.38 -28.65
C VAL A 427 42.85 17.74 -29.29
N PHE A 428 41.75 18.40 -28.92
CA PHE A 428 41.58 19.85 -29.09
C PHE A 428 41.92 20.55 -27.77
N PRO A 429 42.64 21.69 -27.79
CA PRO A 429 43.27 22.25 -26.60
C PRO A 429 42.29 22.98 -25.69
N THR A 430 42.40 22.73 -24.38
CA THR A 430 41.74 23.52 -23.34
C THR A 430 42.48 24.85 -23.13
N SER A 431 41.74 25.96 -23.06
CA SER A 431 42.28 27.25 -22.59
C SER A 431 41.66 27.63 -21.24
N PRO A 432 42.43 28.20 -20.29
CA PRO A 432 41.93 28.54 -18.96
C PRO A 432 41.26 29.92 -18.96
N PHE A 433 39.93 29.97 -18.83
CA PHE A 433 39.22 31.23 -18.62
C PHE A 433 39.01 31.54 -17.13
N LYS A 434 39.32 32.78 -16.75
CA LYS A 434 39.28 33.27 -15.37
C LYS A 434 37.86 33.69 -14.97
N LEU A 435 37.50 33.46 -13.70
CA LEU A 435 36.40 34.15 -13.04
C LEU A 435 36.77 35.64 -12.83
N PRO A 436 35.96 36.61 -13.28
CA PRO A 436 36.07 38.00 -12.86
C PRO A 436 35.50 38.18 -11.45
N GLY A 437 36.13 39.02 -10.63
CA GLY A 437 35.71 39.26 -9.25
C GLY A 437 34.54 40.24 -9.10
N VAL A 438 33.91 40.23 -7.93
CA VAL A 438 32.90 41.23 -7.53
C VAL A 438 33.60 42.51 -7.08
N ILE A 439 33.34 43.61 -7.78
CA ILE A 439 33.62 44.98 -7.35
C ILE A 439 32.34 45.78 -7.60
N GLY A 440 31.87 46.55 -6.62
CA GLY A 440 30.63 47.32 -6.74
C GLY A 440 30.84 48.82 -6.55
N HIS A 441 29.98 49.62 -7.19
CA HIS A 441 29.52 50.92 -6.68
C HIS A 441 28.32 51.44 -7.50
N LYS A 442 27.53 52.33 -6.87
CA LYS A 442 26.88 53.57 -7.38
C LYS A 442 26.64 53.70 -8.90
N GLU A 443 25.54 54.25 -9.43
CA GLU A 443 24.34 54.96 -8.95
C GLU A 443 23.38 55.07 -10.20
N ARG A 444 22.19 55.70 -10.32
CA ARG A 444 21.31 56.62 -9.56
C ARG A 444 19.91 56.64 -10.26
N VAL A 445 18.88 57.32 -9.69
CA VAL A 445 17.75 57.99 -10.41
C VAL A 445 16.71 57.07 -11.12
N ASP A 446 15.37 57.28 -11.10
CA ASP A 446 14.53 58.31 -10.44
C ASP A 446 13.13 57.81 -9.96
N ARG A 447 12.39 58.74 -9.34
CA ARG A 447 11.07 58.68 -8.66
C ARG A 447 9.84 58.29 -9.49
N ALA A 448 8.83 57.76 -8.80
CA ALA A 448 7.45 58.29 -8.82
C ALA A 448 6.72 58.03 -7.47
N ASN A 449 5.75 58.88 -7.12
CA ASN A 449 4.97 58.83 -5.86
C ASN A 449 3.90 57.69 -5.90
N ILE A 450 3.27 57.24 -4.80
CA ILE A 450 2.31 57.95 -3.92
C ILE A 450 2.28 57.37 -2.48
N LEU A 451 2.07 58.26 -1.50
CA LEU A 451 1.71 58.08 -0.07
C LEU A 451 0.71 59.21 0.30
N PRO A 452 0.11 59.31 1.51
CA PRO A 452 0.27 58.54 2.78
C PRO A 452 -1.03 57.74 3.11
N ARG A 453 -1.52 57.39 4.32
CA ARG A 453 -1.24 57.58 5.79
C ARG A 453 -2.13 56.53 6.51
N ALA A 454 -1.94 55.99 7.73
CA ALA A 454 -0.86 55.74 8.71
C ALA A 454 -1.45 54.65 9.69
N THR A 455 -1.11 54.38 10.96
CA THR A 455 -0.28 54.99 12.03
C THR A 455 -0.02 53.93 13.12
N SER A 456 1.09 54.04 13.88
CA SER A 456 1.33 53.51 15.26
C SER A 456 1.12 51.99 15.57
N SER A 457 2.00 51.29 16.32
CA SER A 457 3.14 51.75 17.13
C SER A 457 4.27 50.70 17.23
N CYS A 458 5.42 51.20 17.72
CA CYS A 458 6.45 50.52 18.51
C CYS A 458 5.87 49.51 19.54
N GLU A 459 6.63 48.56 20.11
CA GLU A 459 8.04 48.68 20.56
C GLU A 459 9.00 47.56 20.12
N SER A 460 10.29 47.83 20.38
CA SER A 460 11.47 47.07 19.97
C SER A 460 12.24 46.53 21.16
N HIS A 461 12.94 45.40 21.00
CA HIS A 461 14.29 45.21 21.57
C HIS A 461 15.11 44.25 20.70
N THR A 462 16.44 44.33 20.78
CA THR A 462 17.40 43.73 19.84
C THR A 462 18.63 43.15 20.54
N PHE A 463 19.42 42.36 19.79
CA PHE A 463 20.67 41.67 20.17
C PHE A 463 20.51 40.47 21.13
N ALA A 464 21.40 39.47 21.15
CA ALA A 464 22.70 39.36 20.46
C ALA A 464 22.93 37.98 19.82
N GLU A 465 23.90 37.91 18.89
CA GLU A 465 24.50 36.64 18.45
C GLU A 465 25.56 36.16 19.47
N GLY A 466 25.81 34.85 19.52
CA GLY A 466 26.89 34.27 20.34
C GLY A 466 27.09 32.78 20.06
N THR A 467 28.30 32.39 19.68
CA THR A 467 28.68 31.00 19.40
C THR A 467 29.39 30.36 20.60
N ALA A 468 29.09 29.09 20.87
CA ALA A 468 29.89 28.22 21.72
C ALA A 468 29.62 26.74 21.39
N GLU A 469 30.65 25.91 21.45
CA GLU A 469 30.55 24.45 21.29
C GLU A 469 30.58 23.75 22.65
N GLY A 470 29.90 22.61 22.75
CA GLY A 470 30.41 21.46 23.51
C GLY A 470 29.89 21.18 24.93
N LEU A 471 30.05 19.90 25.26
CA LEU A 471 30.10 19.25 26.59
C LEU A 471 28.80 18.86 27.34
N THR A 472 28.65 17.53 27.37
CA THR A 472 28.30 16.67 28.52
C THR A 472 26.85 16.48 28.95
N SER A 473 26.35 15.29 28.59
CA SER A 473 25.36 14.51 29.34
C SER A 473 25.70 14.42 30.83
N LEU A 474 24.73 14.78 31.69
CA LEU A 474 24.61 14.29 33.09
C LEU A 474 23.27 14.68 33.74
N ALA A 475 22.64 15.79 33.31
CA ALA A 475 21.43 16.33 33.94
C ALA A 475 20.16 15.46 33.83
N LEU A 476 20.07 14.52 32.88
CA LEU A 476 18.82 13.81 32.58
C LEU A 476 18.49 12.66 33.56
N LEU A 477 19.45 12.20 34.37
CA LEU A 477 19.28 11.03 35.26
C LEU A 477 18.66 11.35 36.64
N ALA A 478 18.49 12.63 37.00
CA ALA A 478 17.96 13.03 38.30
C ALA A 478 16.44 12.82 38.42
N ASN A 479 15.66 13.20 37.40
CA ASN A 479 14.19 13.28 37.50
C ASN A 479 13.49 11.90 37.54
N ILE A 480 14.09 10.86 36.94
CA ILE A 480 13.47 9.53 36.85
C ILE A 480 13.30 8.88 38.23
N LYS A 481 14.20 9.13 39.18
CA LYS A 481 14.12 8.55 40.54
C LYS A 481 13.09 9.21 41.47
N SER A 482 12.52 10.34 41.09
CA SER A 482 11.46 11.00 41.87
C SER A 482 10.10 10.32 41.65
N PHE A 483 9.71 10.18 40.37
CA PHE A 483 8.39 9.68 39.98
C PHE A 483 8.08 8.26 40.49
N SER A 484 9.06 7.35 40.47
CA SER A 484 8.87 5.96 40.91
C SER A 484 8.59 5.80 42.41
N LYS A 485 8.78 6.83 43.24
CA LYS A 485 8.44 6.78 44.68
C LYS A 485 7.01 7.22 44.99
N GLN A 486 6.35 7.94 44.09
CA GLN A 486 4.99 8.45 44.33
C GLN A 486 3.93 7.37 44.05
N LEU A 487 4.06 6.62 42.95
CA LEU A 487 3.11 5.58 42.53
C LEU A 487 2.97 4.42 43.55
N VAL A 488 4.05 4.04 44.23
CA VAL A 488 4.04 2.92 45.21
C VAL A 488 3.25 3.26 46.49
N ALA A 489 3.03 4.54 46.78
CA ALA A 489 2.34 4.98 48.00
C ALA A 489 0.80 4.99 47.87
N GLU A 490 0.24 5.12 46.66
CA GLU A 490 -1.22 5.22 46.47
C GLU A 490 -1.91 3.85 46.42
N GLU A 491 -1.25 2.81 45.93
CA GLU A 491 -1.82 1.45 45.88
C GLU A 491 -1.98 0.83 47.28
N THR A 492 -1.06 1.12 48.21
CA THR A 492 -1.11 0.57 49.58
C THR A 492 -2.28 1.10 50.42
N GLN A 493 -2.90 2.22 50.03
CA GLN A 493 -3.97 2.85 50.83
C GLN A 493 -5.40 2.41 50.46
N LYS A 494 -5.59 1.64 49.36
CA LYS A 494 -6.91 1.13 48.93
C LYS A 494 -7.21 -0.31 49.37
N GLY A 495 -6.24 -1.03 49.91
CA GLY A 495 -6.38 -2.47 50.22
C GLY A 495 -7.10 -2.84 51.53
N SER A 496 -7.42 -1.89 52.42
CA SER A 496 -7.74 -2.17 53.82
C SER A 496 -9.15 -1.77 54.27
N LYS A 497 -10.21 -2.17 53.56
CA LYS A 497 -11.59 -1.88 54.00
C LYS A 497 -12.71 -2.86 53.64
N ILE A 498 -12.46 -4.18 53.70
CA ILE A 498 -13.53 -5.20 53.72
C ILE A 498 -13.28 -6.18 54.87
N GLN A 499 -14.12 -6.15 55.90
CA GLN A 499 -14.14 -7.20 56.93
C GLN A 499 -15.55 -7.42 57.52
N ARG A 500 -16.11 -8.60 57.20
CA ARG A 500 -17.11 -9.39 57.97
C ARG A 500 -18.38 -8.71 58.52
N SER A 501 -19.52 -9.08 57.94
CA SER A 501 -20.78 -9.29 58.68
C SER A 501 -21.62 -10.40 58.01
N HIS A 502 -21.62 -11.60 58.60
CA HIS A 502 -22.65 -12.61 58.35
C HIS A 502 -23.79 -12.42 59.35
N PRO A 503 -25.04 -12.70 58.94
CA PRO A 503 -26.01 -13.36 59.79
C PRO A 503 -26.35 -14.77 59.28
N HIS A 504 -27.08 -15.51 60.11
CA HIS A 504 -27.38 -16.93 59.96
C HIS A 504 -28.39 -17.26 58.84
N LEU A 505 -28.31 -18.50 58.36
CA LEU A 505 -29.47 -19.26 57.86
C LEU A 505 -30.31 -19.70 59.06
N ASP A 506 -31.62 -19.68 58.92
CA ASP A 506 -32.57 -20.42 59.76
C ASP A 506 -33.69 -20.97 58.85
N ASP A 507 -34.34 -22.05 59.27
CA ASP A 507 -35.13 -22.92 58.39
C ASP A 507 -36.62 -22.53 58.20
N THR A 508 -37.28 -23.30 57.31
CA THR A 508 -38.74 -23.61 57.19
C THR A 508 -39.62 -22.85 56.18
N GLU A 509 -40.44 -23.69 55.50
CA GLU A 509 -41.61 -23.48 54.62
C GLU A 509 -41.48 -22.60 53.35
#